data_AF-A0AAJ3SBJ4-F1
#
_entry.id   AF-A0AAJ3SBJ4-F1
#
_cell.length_a   1.000
_cell.length_b   1.000
_cell.length_c   1.000
_cell.angle_alpha   90.00
_cell.angle_beta   90.00
_cell.angle_gamma   90.00
#
_symmetry.space_group_name_H-M   'P 1'
#
loop_
_entity.id
_entity.type
_entity.pdbx_description
1 polymer ?
#
loop_
_entity_poly.entity_id
_entity_poly.type
_entity_poly.pdbx_seq_one_letter_code
_entity_poly.pdbx_strand_id
1 'polypeptide(L)'
;MIKRPLAYVGITALVCSGVAVYYFQQTTSSDTYRSAANTVKQTYEQELFTLSPYKQGHFGLRMFRQTLDPKYLVVIEEDIGIMSIRLNQLSADLHSKQTMNQYAEQRLTQYQQGKDERSKRRLVATKDKPEYFYLGLDLLRYMARVDDYGLKHKDDKKLRRHLEQYPFDELFTDKAMIRAWAAQLANQVYWLKQLGMGDHVTEFTQALKDTYPDHEDYRLSLQQYENKLYGMTHIVIADSGYYQSQVNEADHAWIYDYFRQNIEDIITYTKQDVIAEVGLSFLLAGLDDDPVVYKAREAIRQSIDETAGRIPSVSGNLDFSYGEHRNVLAIMLLDWHSPNPGPNTSTNPDLFESVPFGLMHKNAD
;
A
#
# COMPACT_ATOMS: atom_id res chain seq x y z
N MET A 1 41.81 -19.25 84.98
CA MET A 1 42.20 -17.85 85.28
C MET A 1 43.16 -17.45 84.16
N ILE A 2 42.90 -16.53 83.21
CA ILE A 2 42.34 -15.16 83.19
C ILE A 2 41.84 -14.92 81.74
N LYS A 3 40.53 -14.77 81.45
CA LYS A 3 39.76 -13.53 81.14
C LYS A 3 40.50 -12.49 80.25
N ARG A 4 40.13 -12.31 78.96
CA ARG A 4 39.10 -11.39 78.36
C ARG A 4 39.82 -10.33 77.45
N PRO A 5 39.15 -9.45 76.67
CA PRO A 5 38.07 -9.63 75.67
C PRO A 5 38.26 -8.72 74.41
N LEU A 6 37.35 -8.74 73.42
CA LEU A 6 36.84 -7.63 72.55
C LEU A 6 36.11 -8.31 71.37
N ALA A 7 34.79 -8.48 71.33
CA ALA A 7 33.71 -7.49 71.13
C ALA A 7 33.94 -6.57 69.91
N TYR A 8 33.17 -6.74 68.82
CA TYR A 8 32.14 -5.81 68.34
C TYR A 8 31.52 -6.31 67.00
N VAL A 9 30.17 -6.41 66.99
CA VAL A 9 29.21 -5.91 65.97
C VAL A 9 29.54 -6.22 64.50
N GLY A 10 28.81 -7.07 63.75
CA GLY A 10 27.37 -7.02 63.50
C GLY A 10 27.06 -6.01 62.39
N ILE A 11 26.95 -6.44 61.11
CA ILE A 11 26.09 -5.85 60.08
C ILE A 11 25.87 -6.91 58.99
N THR A 12 24.59 -7.20 58.77
CA THR A 12 24.01 -7.96 57.67
C THR A 12 24.27 -7.24 56.35
N ALA A 13 24.82 -7.91 55.34
CA ALA A 13 24.77 -7.45 53.95
C ALA A 13 24.33 -8.60 53.06
N LEU A 14 23.02 -8.65 52.84
CA LEU A 14 22.35 -9.44 51.82
C LEU A 14 22.69 -8.76 50.48
N VAL A 15 23.75 -9.22 49.81
CA VAL A 15 24.07 -8.75 48.46
C VAL A 15 23.18 -9.50 47.48
N CYS A 16 22.00 -8.92 47.22
CA CYS A 16 21.25 -9.18 46.01
C CYS A 16 22.06 -8.66 44.81
N SER A 17 22.91 -9.50 44.22
CA SER A 17 23.36 -9.27 42.85
C SER A 17 22.24 -9.74 41.92
N GLY A 18 21.22 -8.89 41.79
CA GLY A 18 20.31 -8.92 40.66
C GLY A 18 21.14 -8.65 39.41
N VAL A 19 21.48 -9.69 38.67
CA VAL A 19 21.83 -9.54 37.26
C VAL A 19 20.51 -9.30 36.54
N ALA A 20 20.03 -8.07 36.62
CA ALA A 20 19.15 -7.55 35.60
C ALA A 20 19.96 -7.54 34.31
N VAL A 21 19.74 -8.55 33.47
CA VAL A 21 20.09 -8.49 32.06
C VAL A 21 19.21 -7.40 31.47
N TYR A 22 19.61 -6.14 31.65
CA TYR A 22 19.20 -5.07 30.78
C TYR A 22 19.79 -5.41 29.41
N TYR A 23 18.97 -6.03 28.57
CA TYR A 23 19.20 -5.97 27.13
C TYR A 23 19.32 -4.49 26.79
N PHE A 24 20.54 -4.03 26.55
CA PHE A 24 20.77 -2.85 25.73
C PHE A 24 20.16 -3.18 24.36
N GLN A 25 18.88 -2.86 24.17
CA GLN A 25 18.37 -2.54 22.85
C GLN A 25 19.21 -1.34 22.42
N GLN A 26 20.23 -1.57 21.60
CA GLN A 26 20.82 -0.48 20.85
C GLN A 26 19.66 0.13 20.06
N THR A 27 19.24 1.32 20.46
CA THR A 27 18.28 2.10 19.69
C THR A 27 18.93 2.36 18.34
N THR A 28 18.49 1.64 17.31
CA THR A 28 18.91 1.89 15.94
C THR A 28 18.71 3.36 15.62
N SER A 29 19.78 4.05 15.26
CA SER A 29 19.69 5.48 14.95
C SER A 29 18.92 5.71 13.65
N SER A 30 18.28 6.87 13.52
CA SER A 30 17.67 7.33 12.26
C SER A 30 18.61 7.23 11.06
N ASP A 31 19.91 7.45 11.30
CA ASP A 31 20.95 7.35 10.27
C ASP A 31 21.11 5.93 9.72
N THR A 32 20.88 4.93 10.58
CA THR A 32 20.96 3.52 10.17
C THR A 32 19.79 3.16 9.24
N TYR A 33 18.56 3.62 9.53
CA TYR A 33 17.42 3.41 8.63
C TYR A 33 17.60 4.14 7.31
N ARG A 34 18.06 5.40 7.34
CA ARG A 34 18.33 6.18 6.13
C ARG A 34 19.39 5.54 5.25
N SER A 35 20.45 4.99 5.85
CA SER A 35 21.49 4.25 5.13
C SER A 35 20.90 3.01 4.42
N ALA A 36 20.11 2.22 5.15
CA ALA A 36 19.42 1.05 4.60
C ALA A 36 18.45 1.42 3.46
N ALA A 37 17.66 2.48 3.63
CA ALA A 37 16.79 3.01 2.58
C ALA A 37 17.60 3.40 1.33
N ASN A 38 18.74 4.07 1.51
CA ASN A 38 19.60 4.49 0.42
C ASN A 38 20.21 3.31 -0.34
N THR A 39 20.59 2.22 0.34
CA THR A 39 21.05 0.98 -0.33
C THR A 39 19.99 0.45 -1.30
N VAL A 40 18.74 0.33 -0.82
CA VAL A 40 17.63 -0.16 -1.65
C VAL A 40 17.28 0.82 -2.76
N LYS A 41 17.22 2.11 -2.45
CA LYS A 41 16.92 3.18 -3.41
C LYS A 41 17.94 3.23 -4.54
N GLN A 42 19.24 3.20 -4.23
CA GLN A 42 20.30 3.24 -5.25
C GLN A 42 20.23 2.02 -6.17
N THR A 43 19.96 0.83 -5.63
CA THR A 43 19.77 -0.39 -6.43
C THR A 43 18.63 -0.22 -7.43
N TYR A 44 17.48 0.30 -6.99
CA TYR A 44 16.33 0.51 -7.87
C TYR A 44 16.50 1.68 -8.85
N GLU A 45 17.17 2.76 -8.45
CA GLU A 45 17.46 3.89 -9.34
C GLU A 45 18.43 3.49 -10.47
N GLN A 46 19.45 2.66 -10.19
CA GLN A 46 20.43 2.22 -11.17
C GLN A 46 19.83 1.33 -12.27
N GLU A 47 18.86 0.50 -11.91
CA GLU A 47 18.21 -0.45 -12.82
C GLU A 47 16.79 -0.02 -13.21
N LEU A 48 16.36 1.21 -12.90
CA LEU A 48 14.99 1.69 -13.06
C LEU A 48 14.42 1.40 -14.45
N PHE A 49 15.18 1.71 -15.50
CA PHE A 49 14.76 1.54 -16.90
C PHE A 49 14.74 0.08 -17.39
N THR A 50 15.10 -0.89 -16.55
CA THR A 50 14.89 -2.32 -16.82
C THR A 50 13.49 -2.78 -16.41
N LEU A 51 12.79 -2.01 -15.59
CA LEU A 51 11.42 -2.28 -15.20
C LEU A 51 10.45 -2.02 -16.36
N SER A 52 9.29 -2.66 -16.32
CA SER A 52 8.18 -2.29 -17.20
C SER A 52 7.77 -0.83 -16.96
N PRO A 53 7.30 -0.07 -17.96
CA PRO A 53 6.91 1.33 -17.79
C PRO A 53 5.95 1.59 -16.61
N TYR A 54 4.96 0.71 -16.41
CA TYR A 54 4.06 0.79 -15.25
C TYR A 54 4.80 0.82 -13.90
N LYS A 55 5.83 -0.01 -13.74
CA LYS A 55 6.62 -0.08 -12.51
C LYS A 55 7.59 1.09 -12.38
N GLN A 56 8.08 1.62 -13.50
CA GLN A 56 8.88 2.85 -13.49
C GLN A 56 8.06 4.03 -12.95
N GLY A 57 6.84 4.22 -13.48
CA GLY A 57 5.92 5.25 -12.98
C GLY A 57 5.48 5.02 -11.53
N HIS A 58 5.24 3.77 -11.15
CA HIS A 58 4.89 3.37 -9.78
C HIS A 58 5.99 3.73 -8.76
N PHE A 59 7.25 3.42 -9.09
CA PHE A 59 8.42 3.77 -8.30
C PHE A 59 8.63 5.29 -8.28
N GLY A 60 8.70 5.91 -9.46
CA GLY A 60 8.99 7.32 -9.64
C GLY A 60 7.98 8.22 -8.94
N LEU A 61 6.68 7.94 -9.04
CA LEU A 61 5.65 8.73 -8.35
C LEU A 61 5.81 8.70 -6.83
N ARG A 62 6.07 7.52 -6.25
CA ARG A 62 6.28 7.39 -4.80
C ARG A 62 7.53 8.10 -4.35
N MET A 63 8.63 7.94 -5.08
CA MET A 63 9.87 8.63 -4.74
C MET A 63 9.71 10.14 -4.89
N PHE A 64 9.04 10.64 -5.94
CA PHE A 64 8.74 12.06 -6.07
C PHE A 64 7.90 12.58 -4.90
N ARG A 65 6.85 11.86 -4.49
CA ARG A 65 6.03 12.25 -3.33
C ARG A 65 6.78 12.25 -2.01
N GLN A 66 7.89 11.52 -1.90
CA GLN A 66 8.73 11.53 -0.71
C GLN A 66 9.86 12.55 -0.78
N THR A 67 10.48 12.76 -1.94
CA THR A 67 11.72 13.54 -2.04
C THR A 67 11.58 14.85 -2.81
N LEU A 68 10.48 15.04 -3.55
CA LEU A 68 10.27 16.12 -4.52
C LEU A 68 11.40 16.24 -5.57
N ASP A 69 12.14 15.15 -5.80
CA ASP A 69 13.29 15.15 -6.70
C ASP A 69 12.81 15.13 -8.15
N PRO A 70 13.09 16.18 -8.95
CA PRO A 70 12.57 16.31 -10.30
C PRO A 70 13.07 15.22 -11.26
N LYS A 71 14.11 14.44 -10.92
CA LYS A 71 14.59 13.35 -11.76
C LYS A 71 13.51 12.29 -12.03
N TYR A 72 12.53 12.16 -11.14
CA TYR A 72 11.43 11.20 -11.29
C TYR A 72 10.32 11.67 -12.22
N LEU A 73 10.29 12.96 -12.60
CA LEU A 73 9.21 13.51 -13.42
C LEU A 73 9.13 12.83 -14.80
N VAL A 74 10.26 12.40 -15.36
CA VAL A 74 10.30 11.74 -16.69
C VAL A 74 9.51 10.43 -16.73
N VAL A 75 9.64 9.57 -15.71
CA VAL A 75 8.90 8.30 -15.66
C VAL A 75 7.44 8.50 -15.25
N ILE A 76 7.14 9.62 -14.58
CA ILE A 76 5.76 10.02 -14.26
C ILE A 76 5.06 10.54 -15.52
N GLU A 77 5.74 11.34 -16.35
CA GLU A 77 5.23 11.81 -17.64
C GLU A 77 4.90 10.63 -18.57
N GLU A 78 5.79 9.64 -18.65
CA GLU A 78 5.57 8.41 -19.41
C GLU A 78 4.34 7.64 -18.90
N ASP A 79 4.19 7.49 -17.57
CA ASP A 79 3.01 6.84 -16.97
C ASP A 79 1.72 7.58 -17.35
N ILE A 80 1.71 8.91 -17.31
CA ILE A 80 0.55 9.74 -17.73
C ILE A 80 0.21 9.48 -19.21
N GLY A 81 1.22 9.40 -20.08
CA GLY A 81 1.04 9.02 -21.48
C GLY A 81 0.40 7.63 -21.65
N ILE A 82 0.87 6.64 -20.89
CA ILE A 82 0.31 5.28 -20.91
C ILE A 82 -1.14 5.27 -20.40
N MET A 83 -1.42 5.97 -19.31
CA MET A 83 -2.78 6.11 -18.77
C MET A 83 -3.72 6.74 -19.78
N SER A 84 -3.25 7.74 -20.53
CA SER A 84 -4.01 8.34 -21.63
C SER A 84 -4.33 7.32 -22.73
N ILE A 85 -3.35 6.54 -23.20
CA ILE A 85 -3.57 5.48 -24.20
C ILE A 85 -4.63 4.49 -23.70
N ARG A 86 -4.53 4.07 -22.43
CA ARG A 86 -5.49 3.14 -21.82
C ARG A 86 -6.89 3.74 -21.73
N LEU A 87 -7.04 4.98 -21.29
CA LEU A 87 -8.35 5.64 -21.21
C LEU A 87 -8.98 5.86 -22.59
N ASN A 88 -8.20 6.19 -23.61
CA ASN A 88 -8.69 6.29 -24.98
C ASN A 88 -9.22 4.93 -25.48
N GLN A 89 -8.46 3.85 -25.24
CA GLN A 89 -8.89 2.50 -25.59
C GLN A 89 -10.18 2.12 -24.85
N LEU A 90 -10.23 2.35 -23.54
CA LEU A 90 -11.42 2.07 -22.73
C LEU A 90 -12.63 2.88 -23.22
N SER A 91 -12.46 4.16 -23.52
CA SER A 91 -13.56 4.99 -24.06
C SER A 91 -14.11 4.44 -25.38
N ALA A 92 -13.23 3.99 -26.29
CA ALA A 92 -13.63 3.42 -27.57
C ALA A 92 -14.39 2.10 -27.41
N ASP A 93 -13.89 1.23 -26.53
CA ASP A 93 -14.41 -0.12 -26.31
C ASP A 93 -15.78 -0.13 -25.59
N LEU A 94 -16.12 0.90 -24.82
CA LEU A 94 -17.40 1.00 -24.08
C LEU A 94 -18.66 0.94 -24.97
N HIS A 95 -18.53 1.18 -26.28
CA HIS A 95 -19.63 1.02 -27.23
C HIS A 95 -19.93 -0.44 -27.61
N SER A 96 -19.04 -1.38 -27.25
CA SER A 96 -19.10 -2.77 -27.66
C SER A 96 -19.14 -3.71 -26.45
N LYS A 97 -20.34 -4.21 -26.13
CA LYS A 97 -20.50 -5.27 -25.12
C LYS A 97 -19.66 -6.51 -25.45
N GLN A 98 -19.50 -6.82 -26.72
CA GLN A 98 -18.66 -7.93 -27.17
C GLN A 98 -17.19 -7.73 -26.77
N THR A 99 -16.64 -6.54 -26.95
CA THR A 99 -15.24 -6.23 -26.59
C THR A 99 -15.03 -6.33 -25.09
N MET A 100 -15.95 -5.77 -24.29
CA MET A 100 -15.89 -5.88 -22.82
C MET A 100 -15.97 -7.34 -22.35
N ASN A 101 -16.85 -8.15 -22.95
CA ASN A 101 -16.96 -9.57 -22.63
C ASN A 101 -15.68 -10.35 -22.99
N GLN A 102 -15.08 -10.08 -24.15
CA GLN A 102 -13.82 -10.70 -24.55
C GLN A 102 -12.68 -10.36 -23.59
N TYR A 103 -12.60 -9.08 -23.19
CA TYR A 103 -11.63 -8.64 -22.18
C TYR A 103 -11.80 -9.40 -20.87
N ALA A 104 -13.04 -9.50 -20.37
CA ALA A 104 -13.31 -10.17 -19.12
C ALA A 104 -13.05 -11.70 -19.19
N GLU A 105 -13.38 -12.35 -20.32
CA GLU A 105 -13.09 -13.77 -20.54
C GLU A 105 -11.58 -14.06 -20.54
N GLN A 106 -10.77 -13.18 -21.14
CA GLN A 106 -9.32 -13.28 -21.09
C GLN A 106 -8.80 -13.21 -19.64
N ARG A 107 -9.35 -12.30 -18.83
CA ARG A 107 -9.00 -12.18 -17.40
C ARG A 107 -9.44 -13.40 -16.60
N LEU A 108 -10.64 -13.93 -16.84
CA LEU A 108 -11.10 -15.17 -16.21
C LEU A 108 -10.22 -16.36 -16.58
N THR A 109 -9.83 -16.48 -17.85
CA THR A 109 -8.94 -17.55 -18.33
C THR A 109 -7.58 -17.51 -17.61
N GLN A 110 -7.01 -16.31 -17.38
CA GLN A 110 -5.78 -16.16 -16.60
C GLN A 110 -5.94 -16.72 -15.18
N TYR A 111 -7.06 -16.45 -14.51
CA TYR A 111 -7.30 -16.99 -13.16
C TYR A 111 -7.60 -18.49 -13.15
N GLN A 112 -8.24 -19.02 -14.19
CA GLN A 112 -8.45 -20.48 -14.34
C GLN A 112 -7.12 -21.24 -14.45
N GLN A 113 -6.09 -20.62 -15.04
CA GLN A 113 -4.75 -21.20 -15.13
C GLN A 113 -3.95 -21.07 -13.83
N GLY A 114 -4.35 -20.15 -12.95
CA GLY A 114 -3.71 -19.91 -11.65
C GLY A 114 -3.97 -21.04 -10.66
N LYS A 115 -2.90 -21.50 -9.99
CA LYS A 115 -2.97 -22.64 -9.04
C LYS A 115 -3.00 -22.21 -7.58
N ASP A 116 -2.54 -21.00 -7.28
CA ASP A 116 -2.47 -20.45 -5.94
C ASP A 116 -3.86 -20.07 -5.39
N GLU A 117 -3.93 -19.92 -4.07
CA GLU A 117 -5.18 -19.62 -3.37
C GLU A 117 -5.82 -18.30 -3.83
N ARG A 118 -5.01 -17.28 -4.08
CA ARG A 118 -5.49 -15.95 -4.50
C ARG A 118 -6.15 -16.02 -5.88
N SER A 119 -5.53 -16.68 -6.86
CA SER A 119 -6.11 -16.86 -8.19
C SER A 119 -7.46 -17.58 -8.15
N LYS A 120 -7.56 -18.66 -7.35
CA LYS A 120 -8.81 -19.42 -7.19
C LYS A 120 -9.92 -18.59 -6.55
N ARG A 121 -9.61 -17.83 -5.48
CA ARG A 121 -10.59 -16.94 -4.82
C ARG A 121 -11.09 -15.85 -5.78
N ARG A 122 -10.18 -15.24 -6.53
CA ARG A 122 -10.50 -14.23 -7.54
C ARG A 122 -11.42 -14.78 -8.61
N LEU A 123 -11.11 -15.95 -9.18
CA LEU A 123 -11.98 -16.61 -10.14
C LEU A 123 -13.39 -16.84 -9.58
N VAL A 124 -13.50 -17.38 -8.37
CA VAL A 124 -14.80 -17.68 -7.75
C VAL A 124 -15.62 -16.41 -7.51
N ALA A 125 -14.97 -15.33 -7.06
CA ALA A 125 -15.63 -14.08 -6.73
C ALA A 125 -16.11 -13.27 -7.95
N THR A 126 -15.49 -13.47 -9.12
CA THR A 126 -15.73 -12.60 -10.29
C THR A 126 -16.38 -13.30 -11.48
N LYS A 127 -16.49 -14.63 -11.49
CA LYS A 127 -17.01 -15.39 -12.66
C LYS A 127 -18.45 -15.03 -13.06
N ASP A 128 -19.26 -14.58 -12.10
CA ASP A 128 -20.66 -14.17 -12.28
C ASP A 128 -20.82 -12.64 -12.44
N LYS A 129 -19.73 -11.89 -12.31
CA LYS A 129 -19.64 -10.43 -12.48
C LYS A 129 -18.38 -10.01 -13.26
N PRO A 130 -18.17 -10.55 -14.46
CA PRO A 130 -16.94 -10.36 -15.24
C PRO A 130 -16.66 -8.88 -15.61
N GLU A 131 -17.70 -8.04 -15.69
CA GLU A 131 -17.60 -6.61 -15.97
C GLU A 131 -16.75 -5.86 -14.94
N TYR A 132 -16.61 -6.40 -13.72
CA TYR A 132 -15.75 -5.85 -12.67
C TYR A 132 -14.30 -5.63 -13.14
N PHE A 133 -13.77 -6.54 -13.96
CA PHE A 133 -12.40 -6.41 -14.49
C PHE A 133 -12.21 -5.15 -15.29
N TYR A 134 -13.24 -4.76 -16.05
CA TYR A 134 -13.18 -3.63 -16.94
C TYR A 134 -13.54 -2.34 -16.21
N LEU A 135 -14.65 -2.33 -15.48
CA LEU A 135 -15.19 -1.13 -14.84
C LEU A 135 -14.44 -0.77 -13.55
N GLY A 136 -14.26 -1.73 -12.64
CA GLY A 136 -13.65 -1.49 -11.34
C GLY A 136 -12.12 -1.49 -11.36
N LEU A 137 -11.50 -2.49 -12.01
CA LEU A 137 -10.04 -2.64 -11.96
C LEU A 137 -9.28 -1.78 -12.97
N ASP A 138 -9.93 -1.38 -14.07
CA ASP A 138 -9.29 -0.57 -15.12
C ASP A 138 -9.91 0.82 -15.23
N LEU A 139 -11.17 0.96 -15.66
CA LEU A 139 -11.78 2.26 -15.94
C LEU A 139 -11.75 3.19 -14.73
N LEU A 140 -12.33 2.75 -13.61
CA LEU A 140 -12.36 3.53 -12.36
C LEU A 140 -10.94 3.87 -11.89
N ARG A 141 -10.01 2.89 -11.91
CA ARG A 141 -8.61 3.10 -11.53
C ARG A 141 -7.97 4.20 -12.37
N TYR A 142 -8.06 4.12 -13.70
CA TYR A 142 -7.38 5.08 -14.57
C TYR A 142 -8.00 6.47 -14.49
N MET A 143 -9.33 6.56 -14.33
CA MET A 143 -10.00 7.84 -14.10
C MET A 143 -9.52 8.49 -12.80
N ALA A 144 -9.46 7.75 -11.69
CA ALA A 144 -8.96 8.27 -10.42
C ALA A 144 -7.47 8.65 -10.48
N ARG A 145 -6.66 7.87 -11.20
CA ARG A 145 -5.23 8.16 -11.36
C ARG A 145 -4.96 9.44 -12.15
N VAL A 146 -5.68 9.70 -13.24
CA VAL A 146 -5.54 10.98 -13.96
C VAL A 146 -6.13 12.14 -13.15
N ASP A 147 -7.14 11.84 -12.34
CA ASP A 147 -7.75 12.78 -11.40
C ASP A 147 -6.74 13.30 -10.36
N ASP A 148 -5.86 12.42 -9.83
CA ASP A 148 -4.76 12.82 -8.92
C ASP A 148 -3.85 13.91 -9.51
N TYR A 149 -3.64 13.90 -10.83
CA TYR A 149 -2.80 14.88 -11.51
C TYR A 149 -3.54 16.18 -11.83
N GLY A 150 -4.84 16.30 -11.53
CA GLY A 150 -5.66 17.45 -11.94
C GLY A 150 -6.15 17.37 -13.40
N LEU A 151 -6.16 16.17 -13.98
CA LEU A 151 -6.61 15.89 -15.34
C LEU A 151 -7.92 15.09 -15.34
N LYS A 152 -8.58 15.06 -16.51
CA LYS A 152 -9.71 14.16 -16.83
C LYS A 152 -9.63 13.73 -18.29
N HIS A 153 -10.36 12.68 -18.66
CA HIS A 153 -10.50 12.30 -20.07
C HIS A 153 -11.51 13.21 -20.79
N LYS A 154 -11.33 13.47 -22.09
CA LYS A 154 -12.27 14.28 -22.91
C LYS A 154 -13.70 13.74 -22.94
N ASP A 155 -13.85 12.43 -22.77
CA ASP A 155 -15.14 11.73 -22.69
C ASP A 155 -15.58 11.46 -21.23
N ASP A 156 -15.04 12.18 -20.24
CA ASP A 156 -15.27 11.94 -18.80
C ASP A 156 -16.76 11.74 -18.44
N LYS A 157 -17.65 12.62 -18.92
CA LYS A 157 -19.11 12.50 -18.70
C LYS A 157 -19.70 11.18 -19.22
N LYS A 158 -19.15 10.62 -20.28
CA LYS A 158 -19.59 9.32 -20.81
C LYS A 158 -19.04 8.19 -19.96
N LEU A 159 -17.76 8.23 -19.59
CA LEU A 159 -17.12 7.22 -18.74
C LEU A 159 -17.81 7.12 -17.37
N ARG A 160 -18.11 8.26 -16.74
CA ARG A 160 -18.85 8.34 -15.47
C ARG A 160 -20.22 7.68 -15.55
N ARG A 161 -20.99 7.96 -16.60
CA ARG A 161 -22.31 7.32 -16.81
C ARG A 161 -22.26 5.79 -16.85
N HIS A 162 -21.18 5.20 -17.37
CA HIS A 162 -21.02 3.74 -17.34
C HIS A 162 -20.69 3.22 -15.94
N LEU A 163 -19.89 3.95 -15.17
CA LEU A 163 -19.58 3.60 -13.78
C LEU A 163 -20.80 3.76 -12.86
N GLU A 164 -21.60 4.81 -13.03
CA GLU A 164 -22.83 5.06 -12.25
C GLU A 164 -23.88 3.95 -12.42
N GLN A 165 -23.91 3.29 -13.58
CA GLN A 165 -24.83 2.19 -13.87
C GLN A 165 -24.39 0.86 -13.28
N TYR A 166 -23.15 0.77 -12.78
CA TYR A 166 -22.59 -0.46 -12.27
C TYR A 166 -22.88 -0.60 -10.76
N PRO A 167 -23.37 -1.76 -10.29
CA PRO A 167 -23.81 -1.94 -8.90
C PRO A 167 -22.62 -2.13 -7.95
N PHE A 168 -21.84 -1.08 -7.75
CA PHE A 168 -20.66 -1.10 -6.88
C PHE A 168 -20.98 -1.47 -5.42
N ASP A 169 -22.14 -1.05 -4.90
CA ASP A 169 -22.59 -1.38 -3.54
C ASP A 169 -22.66 -2.90 -3.29
N GLU A 170 -23.13 -3.65 -4.29
CA GLU A 170 -23.21 -5.11 -4.19
C GLU A 170 -21.81 -5.73 -4.14
N LEU A 171 -20.81 -5.12 -4.79
CA LEU A 171 -19.43 -5.60 -4.73
C LEU A 171 -18.77 -5.30 -3.39
N PHE A 172 -18.97 -4.10 -2.88
CA PHE A 172 -18.30 -3.62 -1.66
C PHE A 172 -18.80 -4.32 -0.40
N THR A 173 -19.98 -4.94 -0.46
CA THR A 173 -20.58 -5.69 0.64
C THR A 173 -20.50 -7.22 0.46
N ASP A 174 -20.04 -7.71 -0.70
CA ASP A 174 -19.90 -9.13 -0.99
C ASP A 174 -18.65 -9.73 -0.30
N LYS A 175 -18.88 -10.67 0.63
CA LYS A 175 -17.81 -11.34 1.39
C LYS A 175 -16.83 -12.12 0.49
N ALA A 176 -17.28 -12.68 -0.63
CA ALA A 176 -16.39 -13.38 -1.57
C ALA A 176 -15.49 -12.39 -2.30
N MET A 177 -16.03 -11.22 -2.68
CA MET A 177 -15.26 -10.12 -3.26
C MET A 177 -14.22 -9.60 -2.28
N ILE A 178 -14.61 -9.29 -1.04
CA ILE A 178 -13.69 -8.84 0.01
C ILE A 178 -12.60 -9.88 0.26
N ARG A 179 -12.94 -11.17 0.28
CA ARG A 179 -11.96 -12.26 0.44
C ARG A 179 -10.97 -12.42 -0.72
N ALA A 180 -11.24 -11.83 -1.87
CA ALA A 180 -10.41 -11.93 -3.06
C ALA A 180 -9.70 -10.60 -3.43
N TRP A 181 -10.25 -9.47 -3.00
CA TRP A 181 -9.96 -8.14 -3.54
C TRP A 181 -9.95 -7.02 -2.49
N ALA A 182 -9.82 -7.30 -1.20
CA ALA A 182 -9.97 -6.31 -0.12
C ALA A 182 -9.22 -4.98 -0.39
N ALA A 183 -7.93 -5.05 -0.74
CA ALA A 183 -7.13 -3.88 -1.09
C ALA A 183 -7.70 -3.07 -2.27
N GLN A 184 -8.13 -3.76 -3.33
CA GLN A 184 -8.69 -3.12 -4.52
C GLN A 184 -10.05 -2.48 -4.22
N LEU A 185 -10.90 -3.13 -3.43
CA LEU A 185 -12.19 -2.59 -3.03
C LEU A 185 -12.01 -1.36 -2.13
N ALA A 186 -11.07 -1.40 -1.19
CA ALA A 186 -10.70 -0.24 -0.37
C ALA A 186 -10.28 0.95 -1.24
N ASN A 187 -9.41 0.74 -2.21
CA ASN A 187 -9.04 1.78 -3.17
C ASN A 187 -10.25 2.34 -3.93
N GLN A 188 -11.13 1.46 -4.39
CA GLN A 188 -12.26 1.83 -5.26
C GLN A 188 -13.32 2.65 -4.54
N VAL A 189 -13.61 2.38 -3.26
CA VAL A 189 -14.57 3.21 -2.50
C VAL A 189 -14.07 4.65 -2.34
N TYR A 190 -12.76 4.83 -2.14
CA TYR A 190 -12.13 6.15 -2.09
C TYR A 190 -12.03 6.80 -3.46
N TRP A 191 -11.77 6.04 -4.53
CA TRP A 191 -11.79 6.57 -5.89
C TRP A 191 -13.18 7.07 -6.30
N LEU A 192 -14.25 6.36 -5.96
CA LEU A 192 -15.61 6.83 -6.21
C LEU A 192 -15.90 8.12 -5.44
N LYS A 193 -15.48 8.20 -4.18
CA LYS A 193 -15.58 9.42 -3.36
C LYS A 193 -14.79 10.59 -3.96
N GLN A 194 -13.52 10.36 -4.33
CA GLN A 194 -12.63 11.32 -4.98
C GLN A 194 -13.25 11.87 -6.27
N LEU A 195 -13.83 10.99 -7.09
CA LEU A 195 -14.48 11.38 -8.33
C LEU A 195 -15.87 12.01 -8.09
N GLY A 196 -16.39 12.06 -6.86
CA GLY A 196 -17.72 12.60 -6.56
C GLY A 196 -18.87 11.70 -7.04
N MET A 197 -18.63 10.38 -7.11
CA MET A 197 -19.56 9.36 -7.63
C MET A 197 -20.30 8.57 -6.53
N GLY A 198 -20.16 8.98 -5.28
CA GLY A 198 -20.74 8.31 -4.11
C GLY A 198 -19.70 8.09 -3.02
N ASP A 199 -20.13 8.08 -1.76
CA ASP A 199 -19.30 7.70 -0.62
C ASP A 199 -19.78 6.35 -0.10
N HIS A 200 -18.95 5.32 -0.29
CA HIS A 200 -19.22 3.93 0.09
C HIS A 200 -18.26 3.43 1.16
N VAL A 201 -17.47 4.34 1.77
CA VAL A 201 -16.36 3.99 2.67
C VAL A 201 -16.89 3.32 3.93
N THR A 202 -18.00 3.83 4.49
CA THR A 202 -18.58 3.29 5.74
C THR A 202 -19.11 1.88 5.54
N GLU A 203 -19.86 1.66 4.47
CA GLU A 203 -20.47 0.37 4.11
C GLU A 203 -19.39 -0.68 3.85
N PHE A 204 -18.36 -0.33 3.06
CA PHE A 204 -17.23 -1.23 2.82
C PHE A 204 -16.46 -1.54 4.10
N THR A 205 -16.19 -0.53 4.94
CA THR A 205 -15.48 -0.72 6.21
C THR A 205 -16.22 -1.70 7.12
N GLN A 206 -17.54 -1.56 7.24
CA GLN A 206 -18.35 -2.49 8.01
C GLN A 206 -18.31 -3.90 7.40
N ALA A 207 -18.45 -4.03 6.08
CA ALA A 207 -18.41 -5.32 5.40
C ALA A 207 -17.04 -6.00 5.51
N LEU A 208 -15.95 -5.23 5.51
CA LEU A 208 -14.59 -5.74 5.73
C LEU A 208 -14.45 -6.34 7.13
N LYS A 209 -14.91 -5.62 8.16
CA LYS A 209 -14.93 -6.08 9.57
C LYS A 209 -15.80 -7.33 9.73
N ASP A 210 -16.97 -7.39 9.09
CA ASP A 210 -17.87 -8.54 9.13
C ASP A 210 -17.35 -9.75 8.34
N THR A 211 -16.43 -9.52 7.41
CA THR A 211 -15.78 -10.58 6.62
C THR A 211 -14.57 -11.16 7.36
N TYR A 212 -13.87 -10.31 8.11
CA TYR A 212 -12.67 -10.64 8.89
C TYR A 212 -12.76 -10.11 10.34
N PRO A 213 -13.65 -10.68 11.17
CA PRO A 213 -13.71 -10.30 12.56
C PRO A 213 -12.42 -10.73 13.28
N ASP A 214 -11.84 -9.86 14.09
CA ASP A 214 -10.50 -10.06 14.69
C ASP A 214 -10.38 -11.33 15.53
N HIS A 215 -11.44 -11.70 16.25
CA HIS A 215 -11.45 -12.92 17.06
C HIS A 215 -11.40 -14.21 16.23
N GLU A 216 -11.45 -14.16 14.89
CA GLU A 216 -11.40 -15.31 13.99
C GLU A 216 -10.06 -15.42 13.23
N ASP A 217 -9.06 -14.59 13.54
CA ASP A 217 -7.80 -14.57 12.80
C ASP A 217 -7.06 -15.92 12.82
N TYR A 218 -7.16 -16.66 13.92
CA TYR A 218 -6.59 -18.01 14.05
C TYR A 218 -7.18 -19.04 13.07
N ARG A 219 -8.30 -18.73 12.40
CA ARG A 219 -8.91 -19.58 11.37
C ARG A 219 -8.51 -19.18 9.95
N LEU A 220 -7.83 -18.06 9.76
CA LEU A 220 -7.45 -17.57 8.45
C LEU A 220 -6.24 -18.33 7.92
N SER A 221 -6.22 -18.60 6.61
CA SER A 221 -4.96 -18.93 5.93
C SER A 221 -4.03 -17.71 5.96
N LEU A 222 -2.72 -17.93 5.78
CA LEU A 222 -1.77 -16.81 5.65
C LEU A 222 -2.19 -15.82 4.55
N GLN A 223 -2.70 -16.34 3.42
CA GLN A 223 -3.19 -15.50 2.33
C GLN A 223 -4.38 -14.63 2.76
N GLN A 224 -5.31 -15.19 3.54
CA GLN A 224 -6.48 -14.46 3.99
C GLN A 224 -6.14 -13.44 5.07
N TYR A 225 -5.21 -13.79 5.97
CA TYR A 225 -4.67 -12.88 6.95
C TYR A 225 -3.97 -11.69 6.27
N GLU A 226 -3.09 -11.94 5.30
CA GLU A 226 -2.49 -10.87 4.48
C GLU A 226 -3.56 -10.04 3.75
N ASN A 227 -4.57 -10.67 3.15
CA ASN A 227 -5.62 -9.94 2.43
C ASN A 227 -6.48 -9.08 3.35
N LYS A 228 -6.74 -9.50 4.59
CA LYS A 228 -7.36 -8.68 5.65
C LYS A 228 -6.50 -7.43 5.90
N LEU A 229 -5.21 -7.62 6.15
CA LEU A 229 -4.27 -6.54 6.45
C LEU A 229 -4.13 -5.57 5.28
N TYR A 230 -4.01 -6.06 4.05
CA TYR A 230 -4.02 -5.20 2.86
C TYR A 230 -5.33 -4.40 2.72
N GLY A 231 -6.47 -4.97 3.12
CA GLY A 231 -7.74 -4.22 3.17
C GLY A 231 -7.66 -3.02 4.13
N MET A 232 -7.08 -3.23 5.31
CA MET A 232 -6.89 -2.18 6.32
C MET A 232 -5.87 -1.13 5.87
N THR A 233 -4.68 -1.54 5.42
CA THR A 233 -3.65 -0.60 4.97
C THR A 233 -4.14 0.24 3.80
N HIS A 234 -4.89 -0.34 2.86
CA HIS A 234 -5.42 0.40 1.72
C HIS A 234 -6.58 1.33 2.05
N ILE A 235 -7.30 1.16 3.17
CA ILE A 235 -8.23 2.20 3.66
C ILE A 235 -7.42 3.46 4.00
N VAL A 236 -6.36 3.32 4.80
CA VAL A 236 -5.50 4.44 5.22
C VAL A 236 -4.75 5.06 4.03
N ILE A 237 -4.15 4.24 3.17
CA ILE A 237 -3.41 4.72 2.00
C ILE A 237 -4.34 5.43 1.02
N ALA A 238 -5.56 4.91 0.78
CA ALA A 238 -6.48 5.56 -0.14
C ALA A 238 -7.05 6.86 0.44
N ASP A 239 -7.33 6.93 1.75
CA ASP A 239 -7.74 8.15 2.45
C ASP A 239 -6.68 9.25 2.37
N SER A 240 -5.41 8.88 2.43
CA SER A 240 -4.29 9.82 2.26
C SER A 240 -4.15 10.37 0.82
N GLY A 241 -4.99 9.93 -0.12
CA GLY A 241 -4.82 10.18 -1.54
C GLY A 241 -3.57 9.51 -2.10
N TYR A 242 -3.20 8.32 -1.61
CA TYR A 242 -1.92 7.67 -1.93
C TYR A 242 -0.70 8.54 -1.59
N TYR A 243 -0.52 8.87 -0.32
CA TYR A 243 0.62 9.66 0.17
C TYR A 243 0.61 11.13 -0.26
N GLN A 244 -0.56 11.68 -0.60
CA GLN A 244 -0.73 13.10 -0.96
C GLN A 244 -0.97 13.99 0.27
N SER A 245 -1.53 13.43 1.34
CA SER A 245 -1.89 14.14 2.57
C SER A 245 -1.74 13.25 3.79
N GLN A 246 -1.73 13.85 4.98
CA GLN A 246 -1.84 13.10 6.23
C GLN A 246 -3.29 12.66 6.46
N VAL A 247 -3.47 11.58 7.21
CA VAL A 247 -4.78 11.12 7.70
C VAL A 247 -4.91 11.40 9.19
N ASN A 248 -6.13 11.39 9.70
CA ASN A 248 -6.39 11.46 11.13
C ASN A 248 -6.51 10.04 11.72
N GLU A 249 -5.73 9.75 12.76
CA GLU A 249 -5.80 8.46 13.46
C GLU A 249 -7.24 8.12 13.91
N ALA A 250 -7.97 9.12 14.41
CA ALA A 250 -9.30 8.93 14.98
C ALA A 250 -10.32 8.41 13.95
N ASP A 251 -10.14 8.75 12.67
CA ASP A 251 -11.04 8.32 11.60
C ASP A 251 -10.90 6.82 11.29
N HIS A 252 -9.74 6.23 11.64
CA HIS A 252 -9.42 4.82 11.42
C HIS A 252 -8.95 4.10 12.70
N ALA A 253 -9.38 4.56 13.88
CA ALA A 253 -8.86 4.09 15.17
C ALA A 253 -8.84 2.56 15.32
N TRP A 254 -9.86 1.89 14.80
CA TRP A 254 -9.97 0.42 14.83
C TRP A 254 -8.83 -0.31 14.08
N ILE A 255 -8.28 0.30 13.02
CA ILE A 255 -7.12 -0.22 12.27
C ILE A 255 -5.86 -0.06 13.11
N TYR A 256 -5.65 1.14 13.67
CA TYR A 256 -4.47 1.43 14.48
C TYR A 256 -4.42 0.60 15.75
N ASP A 257 -5.55 0.45 16.45
CA ASP A 257 -5.68 -0.40 17.63
C ASP A 257 -5.38 -1.86 17.30
N TYR A 258 -5.92 -2.35 16.18
CA TYR A 258 -5.66 -3.71 15.72
C TYR A 258 -4.17 -3.91 15.40
N PHE A 259 -3.53 -2.99 14.66
CA PHE A 259 -2.10 -3.09 14.35
C PHE A 259 -1.22 -3.04 15.59
N ARG A 260 -1.50 -2.16 16.56
CA ARG A 260 -0.76 -2.10 17.83
C ARG A 260 -0.84 -3.41 18.60
N GLN A 261 -2.03 -4.01 18.67
CA GLN A 261 -2.27 -5.25 19.40
C GLN A 261 -1.59 -6.45 18.73
N ASN A 262 -1.46 -6.45 17.40
CA ASN A 262 -1.06 -7.62 16.62
C ASN A 262 0.28 -7.47 15.89
N ILE A 263 1.07 -6.42 16.14
CA ILE A 263 2.30 -6.13 15.38
C ILE A 263 3.31 -7.30 15.38
N GLU A 264 3.44 -8.04 16.47
CA GLU A 264 4.33 -9.20 16.53
C GLU A 264 3.88 -10.33 15.58
N ASP A 265 2.58 -10.61 15.55
CA ASP A 265 2.00 -11.63 14.67
C ASP A 265 2.05 -11.16 13.20
N ILE A 266 1.81 -9.86 12.95
CA ILE A 266 1.97 -9.28 11.62
C ILE A 266 3.40 -9.48 11.11
N ILE A 267 4.42 -9.15 11.92
CA ILE A 267 5.83 -9.33 11.54
C ILE A 267 6.15 -10.82 11.30
N THR A 268 5.59 -11.71 12.13
CA THR A 268 5.89 -13.15 12.09
C THR A 268 5.26 -13.86 10.90
N TYR A 269 4.02 -13.50 10.54
CA TYR A 269 3.18 -14.29 9.64
C TYR A 269 2.88 -13.62 8.29
N THR A 270 3.50 -12.48 7.99
CA THR A 270 3.23 -11.74 6.74
C THR A 270 4.49 -11.39 5.98
N LYS A 271 4.29 -10.94 4.73
CA LYS A 271 5.36 -10.45 3.86
C LYS A 271 5.81 -9.05 4.25
N GLN A 272 7.02 -8.73 3.84
CA GLN A 272 7.66 -7.43 4.08
C GLN A 272 6.89 -6.25 3.46
N ASP A 273 6.15 -6.43 2.37
CA ASP A 273 5.30 -5.35 1.85
C ASP A 273 4.11 -5.05 2.79
N VAL A 274 3.48 -6.06 3.38
CA VAL A 274 2.44 -5.87 4.40
C VAL A 274 3.00 -5.18 5.64
N ILE A 275 4.16 -5.63 6.14
CA ILE A 275 4.83 -4.98 7.29
C ILE A 275 5.15 -3.52 6.98
N ALA A 276 5.65 -3.23 5.76
CA ALA A 276 5.95 -1.88 5.34
C ALA A 276 4.70 -0.99 5.26
N GLU A 277 3.60 -1.48 4.68
CA GLU A 277 2.33 -0.75 4.61
C GLU A 277 1.71 -0.49 5.99
N VAL A 278 1.83 -1.43 6.93
CA VAL A 278 1.42 -1.22 8.32
C VAL A 278 2.21 -0.07 8.94
N GLY A 279 3.54 -0.07 8.85
CA GLY A 279 4.36 1.03 9.37
C GLY A 279 4.05 2.37 8.69
N LEU A 280 3.87 2.37 7.37
CA LEU A 280 3.49 3.56 6.60
C LEU A 280 2.10 4.11 6.99
N SER A 281 1.18 3.26 7.41
CA SER A 281 -0.15 3.69 7.87
C SER A 281 -0.06 4.58 9.13
N PHE A 282 0.87 4.29 10.04
CA PHE A 282 1.14 5.13 11.21
C PHE A 282 1.83 6.44 10.84
N LEU A 283 2.83 6.36 9.95
CA LEU A 283 3.55 7.55 9.45
C LEU A 283 2.62 8.52 8.71
N LEU A 284 1.63 8.01 7.97
CA LEU A 284 0.58 8.81 7.34
C LEU A 284 -0.32 9.54 8.35
N ALA A 285 -0.48 9.01 9.56
CA ALA A 285 -1.19 9.65 10.66
C ALA A 285 -0.30 10.58 11.51
N GLY A 286 0.99 10.75 11.16
CA GLY A 286 1.95 11.52 11.94
C GLY A 286 2.36 10.86 13.26
N LEU A 287 2.24 9.54 13.35
CA LEU A 287 2.56 8.73 14.54
C LEU A 287 3.99 8.16 14.47
N ASP A 288 4.96 8.99 14.10
CA ASP A 288 6.35 8.59 13.82
C ASP A 288 7.04 7.87 14.99
N ASP A 289 6.68 8.25 16.22
CA ASP A 289 7.24 7.70 17.47
C ASP A 289 6.45 6.48 18.01
N ASP A 290 5.42 6.01 17.30
CA ASP A 290 4.64 4.85 17.73
C ASP A 290 5.52 3.56 17.69
N PRO A 291 5.47 2.70 18.72
CA PRO A 291 6.24 1.45 18.74
C PRO A 291 6.05 0.56 17.52
N VAL A 292 4.89 0.61 16.85
CA VAL A 292 4.64 -0.14 15.61
C VAL A 292 5.59 0.31 14.49
N VAL A 293 5.85 1.62 14.36
CA VAL A 293 6.77 2.17 13.36
C VAL A 293 8.19 1.64 13.59
N TYR A 294 8.67 1.67 14.83
CA TYR A 294 9.99 1.15 15.18
C TYR A 294 10.12 -0.34 14.83
N LYS A 295 9.14 -1.16 15.24
CA LYS A 295 9.15 -2.61 14.98
C LYS A 295 9.09 -2.92 13.48
N ALA A 296 8.26 -2.21 12.72
CA ALA A 296 8.17 -2.37 11.28
C ALA A 296 9.50 -1.98 10.61
N ARG A 297 10.10 -0.84 10.97
CA ARG A 297 11.41 -0.40 10.45
C ARG A 297 12.51 -1.42 10.74
N GLU A 298 12.58 -1.96 11.94
CA GLU A 298 13.56 -2.99 12.28
C GLU A 298 13.35 -4.28 11.45
N ALA A 299 12.12 -4.78 11.38
CA ALA A 299 11.81 -5.98 10.60
C ALA A 299 12.19 -5.83 9.12
N ILE A 300 11.90 -4.65 8.53
CA ILE A 300 12.24 -4.34 7.14
C ILE A 300 13.74 -4.18 6.94
N ARG A 301 14.42 -3.42 7.81
CA ARG A 301 15.88 -3.23 7.75
C ARG A 301 16.60 -4.57 7.82
N GLN A 302 16.20 -5.46 8.72
CA GLN A 302 16.79 -6.78 8.89
C GLN A 302 16.51 -7.72 7.71
N SER A 303 15.50 -7.42 6.89
CA SER A 303 15.14 -8.22 5.72
C SER A 303 15.93 -7.83 4.46
N ILE A 304 16.76 -6.78 4.50
CA ILE A 304 17.55 -6.35 3.35
C ILE A 304 18.72 -7.32 3.16
N ASP A 305 18.84 -7.88 1.95
CA ASP A 305 20.06 -8.53 1.51
C ASP A 305 21.07 -7.45 1.12
N GLU A 306 22.07 -7.23 1.97
CA GLU A 306 23.09 -6.19 1.79
C GLU A 306 23.93 -6.39 0.51
N THR A 307 24.07 -7.63 0.03
CA THR A 307 24.83 -7.92 -1.20
C THR A 307 24.00 -7.60 -2.44
N ALA A 308 22.73 -7.97 -2.43
CA ALA A 308 21.80 -7.68 -3.51
C ALA A 308 21.24 -6.25 -3.46
N GLY A 309 21.45 -5.54 -2.35
CA GLY A 309 20.95 -4.20 -2.09
C GLY A 309 19.43 -4.12 -2.06
N ARG A 310 18.72 -5.20 -1.72
CA ARG A 310 17.25 -5.26 -1.76
C ARG A 310 16.66 -6.37 -0.91
N ILE A 311 15.37 -6.29 -0.66
CA ILE A 311 14.62 -7.30 0.09
C ILE A 311 14.17 -8.42 -0.87
N PRO A 312 14.52 -9.70 -0.63
CA PRO A 312 14.04 -10.84 -1.41
C PRO A 312 12.56 -11.13 -1.15
N SER A 313 11.95 -11.97 -2.00
CA SER A 313 10.63 -12.53 -1.72
C SER A 313 10.67 -13.52 -0.55
N VAL A 314 9.50 -13.95 -0.06
CA VAL A 314 9.39 -14.98 0.99
C VAL A 314 10.07 -16.30 0.64
N SER A 315 10.24 -16.62 -0.65
CA SER A 315 10.97 -17.80 -1.10
C SER A 315 12.45 -17.54 -1.38
N GLY A 316 12.98 -16.38 -0.98
CA GLY A 316 14.35 -15.95 -1.22
C GLY A 316 14.64 -15.41 -2.63
N ASN A 317 13.65 -15.36 -3.52
CA ASN A 317 13.86 -14.87 -4.90
C ASN A 317 14.19 -13.36 -4.91
N LEU A 318 15.28 -13.01 -5.61
CA LEU A 318 15.81 -11.65 -5.78
C LEU A 318 15.40 -10.99 -7.09
N ASP A 319 14.35 -11.49 -7.77
CA ASP A 319 13.86 -10.89 -9.00
C ASP A 319 13.52 -9.40 -8.80
N PHE A 320 14.24 -8.57 -9.57
CA PHE A 320 14.20 -7.13 -9.46
C PHE A 320 12.81 -6.56 -9.77
N SER A 321 12.19 -7.04 -10.84
CA SER A 321 10.89 -6.59 -11.30
C SER A 321 9.79 -7.00 -10.32
N TYR A 322 9.69 -8.27 -9.95
CA TYR A 322 8.67 -8.75 -9.01
C TYR A 322 8.84 -8.13 -7.60
N GLY A 323 10.05 -7.72 -7.22
CA GLY A 323 10.34 -7.09 -5.93
C GLY A 323 10.00 -5.61 -5.81
N GLU A 324 9.65 -4.92 -6.90
CA GLU A 324 9.54 -3.44 -6.92
C GLU A 324 8.61 -2.88 -5.84
N HIS A 325 7.35 -3.35 -5.75
CA HIS A 325 6.38 -2.85 -4.76
C HIS A 325 6.90 -2.99 -3.32
N ARG A 326 7.47 -4.15 -2.98
CA ARG A 326 8.03 -4.41 -1.64
C ARG A 326 9.17 -3.44 -1.32
N ASN A 327 10.07 -3.22 -2.27
CA ASN A 327 11.26 -2.43 -2.03
C ASN A 327 10.99 -0.92 -2.06
N VAL A 328 10.07 -0.43 -2.89
CA VAL A 328 9.67 0.98 -2.84
C VAL A 328 9.01 1.33 -1.50
N LEU A 329 8.14 0.46 -0.97
CA LEU A 329 7.54 0.65 0.34
C LEU A 329 8.60 0.61 1.47
N ALA A 330 9.60 -0.27 1.35
CA ALA A 330 10.70 -0.32 2.30
C ALA A 330 11.52 0.98 2.32
N ILE A 331 11.83 1.55 1.16
CA ILE A 331 12.52 2.85 1.06
C ILE A 331 11.70 3.93 1.80
N MET A 332 10.39 4.01 1.49
CA MET A 332 9.50 5.00 2.11
C MET A 332 9.39 4.84 3.62
N LEU A 333 9.30 3.61 4.14
CA LEU A 333 9.19 3.37 5.58
C LEU A 333 10.49 3.75 6.31
N LEU A 334 11.64 3.40 5.73
CA LEU A 334 12.95 3.56 6.36
C LEU A 334 13.48 5.00 6.28
N ASP A 335 13.19 5.72 5.20
CA ASP A 335 13.49 7.15 5.03
C ASP A 335 12.19 7.88 4.69
N TRP A 336 11.27 7.91 5.67
CA TRP A 336 9.97 8.55 5.54
C TRP A 336 10.08 10.07 5.52
N HIS A 337 9.39 10.69 4.57
CA HIS A 337 9.22 12.13 4.46
C HIS A 337 7.72 12.44 4.43
N SER A 338 7.35 13.65 4.85
CA SER A 338 5.95 14.06 4.93
C SER A 338 5.22 13.89 3.58
N PRO A 339 3.92 13.56 3.57
CA PRO A 339 3.12 13.43 2.35
C PRO A 339 3.18 14.69 1.48
N ASN A 340 3.19 14.51 0.16
CA ASN A 340 3.20 15.62 -0.80
C ASN A 340 2.12 15.43 -1.87
N PRO A 341 1.32 16.46 -2.19
CA PRO A 341 0.20 16.33 -3.13
C PRO A 341 0.64 16.21 -4.60
N GLY A 342 1.91 16.49 -4.90
CA GLY A 342 2.44 16.51 -6.26
C GLY A 342 2.89 15.15 -6.82
N PRO A 343 3.23 15.11 -8.12
CA PRO A 343 3.06 16.20 -9.06
C PRO A 343 1.61 16.29 -9.53
N ASN A 344 1.12 17.50 -9.78
CA ASN A 344 -0.18 17.77 -10.40
C ASN A 344 -0.17 19.14 -11.09
N THR A 345 -1.26 19.49 -11.77
CA THR A 345 -1.39 20.76 -12.52
C THR A 345 -1.18 22.02 -11.69
N SER A 346 -1.27 21.93 -10.36
CA SER A 346 -1.01 23.06 -9.44
C SER A 346 0.43 23.08 -8.92
N THR A 347 1.01 21.93 -8.58
CA THR A 347 2.36 21.86 -7.96
C THR A 347 3.49 21.81 -9.00
N ASN A 348 3.22 21.29 -10.20
CA ASN A 348 4.21 21.08 -11.25
C ASN A 348 3.61 21.43 -12.63
N PRO A 349 3.13 22.68 -12.83
CA PRO A 349 2.37 23.06 -14.03
C PRO A 349 3.11 22.79 -15.34
N ASP A 350 4.44 22.95 -15.35
CA ASP A 350 5.30 22.73 -16.53
C ASP A 350 5.16 21.30 -17.10
N LEU A 351 4.94 20.29 -16.25
CA LEU A 351 4.69 18.90 -16.67
C LEU A 351 3.37 18.75 -17.45
N PHE A 352 2.46 19.71 -17.32
CA PHE A 352 1.08 19.65 -17.84
C PHE A 352 0.78 20.75 -18.86
N GLU A 353 1.80 21.45 -19.38
CA GLU A 353 1.64 22.40 -20.49
C GLU A 353 1.10 21.72 -21.75
N SER A 354 1.59 20.51 -22.02
CA SER A 354 1.11 19.64 -23.09
C SER A 354 0.53 18.37 -22.49
N VAL A 355 -0.80 18.24 -22.53
CA VAL A 355 -1.48 17.04 -22.05
C VAL A 355 -1.58 15.99 -23.17
N PRO A 356 -1.34 14.69 -22.90
CA PRO A 356 -1.48 13.64 -23.90
C PRO A 356 -2.88 13.60 -24.52
N PHE A 357 -2.97 13.26 -25.80
CA PHE A 357 -4.25 13.18 -26.55
C PHE A 357 -5.32 12.39 -25.77
N GLY A 358 -6.51 12.97 -25.61
CA GLY A 358 -7.60 12.33 -24.87
C GLY A 358 -7.70 12.77 -23.42
N LEU A 359 -6.64 13.34 -22.83
CA LEU A 359 -6.70 14.02 -21.54
C LEU A 359 -6.89 15.53 -21.71
N MET A 360 -7.45 16.16 -20.68
CA MET A 360 -7.61 17.61 -20.56
C MET A 360 -7.53 18.02 -19.09
N HIS A 361 -7.23 19.29 -18.83
CA HIS A 361 -7.32 19.86 -17.49
C HIS A 361 -8.75 19.76 -16.95
N LYS A 362 -8.94 19.42 -15.67
CA LYS A 362 -10.29 19.26 -15.08
C LYS A 362 -11.16 20.50 -15.23
N ASN A 363 -10.55 21.68 -15.11
CA ASN A 363 -11.22 22.98 -15.14
C ASN A 363 -11.39 23.56 -16.55
N ALA A 364 -11.11 22.79 -17.61
CA ALA A 364 -11.21 23.25 -18.99
C ALA A 364 -12.63 23.16 -19.60
N ASP A 365 -13.69 23.17 -18.79
CA ASP A 365 -15.09 23.16 -19.22
C ASP A 365 -15.77 24.53 -19.04
#